data_AF-A0A291TI76-F1
#
_entry.id   AF-A0A291TI76-F1
#
_cell.length_a   1.000
_cell.length_b   1.000
_cell.length_c   1.000
_cell.angle_alpha   90.00
_cell.angle_beta   90.00
_cell.angle_gamma   90.00
#
_symmetry.space_group_name_H-M   'P 1'
#
loop_
_entity.id
_entity.type
_entity.pdbx_description
1 polymer ?
#
loop_
_entity_poly.entity_id
_entity_poly.type
_entity_poly.pdbx_seq_one_letter_code
_entity_poly.pdbx_strand_id
1 'polypeptide(L)'
;MSEQAVLVGGWTAYHKLTAEDQAVFDQALKGFVGVQYVPFEVSTQVVAGTNYRFKCKSTVPLAKPIHGEAVVQIFKSLDGDAHITSITPI
;
A
#
# COMPACT_ATOMS: atom_id res chain seq x y z
N MET A 1 19.53 -0.20 20.26
CA MET A 1 18.17 0.19 19.87
C MET A 1 18.31 1.53 19.18
N SER A 2 18.32 1.57 17.85
CA SER A 2 18.54 2.81 17.11
C SER A 2 17.24 3.62 17.14
N GLU A 3 17.27 4.78 17.77
CA GLU A 3 16.19 5.76 17.74
C GLU A 3 16.06 6.26 16.30
N GLN A 4 15.09 5.74 15.55
CA GLN A 4 14.68 6.37 14.30
C GLN A 4 14.01 7.69 14.67
N ALA A 5 14.73 8.79 14.52
CA ALA A 5 14.15 10.12 14.60
C ALA A 5 12.93 10.16 13.66
N VAL A 6 11.74 10.39 14.22
CA VAL A 6 10.52 10.56 13.44
C VAL A 6 10.65 11.88 12.69
N LEU A 7 11.12 11.80 11.45
CA LEU A 7 11.20 12.95 10.55
C LEU A 7 9.77 13.32 10.16
N VAL A 8 9.34 14.54 10.50
CA VAL A 8 8.04 15.06 10.08
C VAL A 8 7.97 15.08 8.55
N GLY A 9 6.96 14.44 7.98
CA GLY A 9 6.81 14.27 6.53
C GLY A 9 7.68 13.16 5.92
N GLY A 10 8.41 12.38 6.72
CA GLY A 10 9.09 11.16 6.30
C GLY A 10 8.15 9.95 6.22
N TRP A 11 8.66 8.84 5.69
CA TRP A 11 7.97 7.56 5.74
C TRP A 11 8.02 6.98 7.15
N THR A 12 6.91 6.43 7.63
CA THR A 12 6.88 5.63 8.86
C THR A 12 7.64 4.32 8.67
N ALA A 13 8.07 3.70 9.76
CA ALA A 13 8.39 2.28 9.72
C ALA A 13 7.18 1.48 9.22
N TYR A 14 7.43 0.32 8.60
CA TYR A 14 6.35 -0.59 8.25
C TYR A 14 5.65 -1.09 9.52
N HIS A 15 4.32 -1.08 9.49
CA HIS A 15 3.48 -1.59 10.57
C HIS A 15 2.34 -2.45 10.00
N LYS A 16 1.63 -3.15 10.89
CA LYS A 16 0.41 -3.87 10.53
C LYS A 16 -0.68 -2.90 10.13
N LEU A 17 -1.50 -3.31 9.16
CA LEU A 17 -2.61 -2.51 8.69
C LEU A 17 -3.61 -2.26 9.83
N THR A 18 -4.03 -1.00 9.94
CA THR A 18 -5.23 -0.61 10.67
C THR A 18 -6.47 -0.79 9.78
N ALA A 19 -7.66 -0.64 10.37
CA ALA A 19 -8.90 -0.64 9.60
C ALA A 19 -8.96 0.51 8.59
N GLU A 20 -8.35 1.66 8.89
CA GLU A 20 -8.27 2.78 7.95
C GLU A 20 -7.35 2.47 6.77
N ASP A 21 -6.17 1.90 7.04
CA ASP A 21 -5.23 1.49 5.97
C ASP A 21 -5.89 0.51 4.99
N GLN A 22 -6.65 -0.44 5.53
CA GLN A 22 -7.40 -1.40 4.72
C GLN A 22 -8.48 -0.70 3.87
N ALA A 23 -9.23 0.24 4.44
CA ALA A 23 -10.25 0.97 3.70
C ALA A 23 -9.67 1.80 2.54
N VAL A 24 -8.50 2.42 2.75
CA VAL A 24 -7.78 3.16 1.71
C VAL A 24 -7.31 2.22 0.60
N PHE A 25 -6.77 1.05 0.96
CA PHE A 25 -6.37 0.02 0.01
C PHE A 25 -7.57 -0.46 -0.83
N ASP A 26 -8.67 -0.79 -0.18
CA ASP A 26 -9.89 -1.30 -0.83
C ASP A 26 -10.51 -0.25 -1.77
N GLN A 27 -10.53 1.02 -1.37
CA GLN A 27 -10.98 2.11 -2.22
C GLN A 27 -10.10 2.26 -3.47
N ALA A 28 -8.77 2.25 -3.29
CA ALA A 28 -7.83 2.43 -4.39
C ALA A 28 -7.79 1.24 -5.36
N LEU A 29 -8.05 0.02 -4.88
CA LEU A 29 -8.14 -1.19 -5.72
C LEU A 29 -9.56 -1.47 -6.22
N LYS A 30 -10.55 -0.64 -5.91
CA LYS A 30 -11.92 -0.84 -6.37
C LYS A 30 -11.96 -0.84 -7.90
N GLY A 31 -12.34 -1.97 -8.48
CA GLY A 31 -12.38 -2.16 -9.94
C GLY A 31 -11.03 -2.50 -10.58
N PHE A 32 -9.96 -2.66 -9.80
CA PHE A 32 -8.68 -3.18 -10.30
C PHE A 32 -8.81 -4.66 -10.64
N VAL A 33 -8.29 -5.07 -11.80
CA VAL A 33 -8.42 -6.44 -12.34
C VAL A 33 -7.06 -7.01 -12.74
N GLY A 34 -6.97 -8.33 -12.83
CA GLY A 34 -5.73 -9.03 -13.17
C GLY A 34 -5.05 -9.57 -11.91
N VAL A 35 -3.85 -9.09 -11.60
CA VAL A 35 -3.08 -9.57 -10.44
C VAL A 35 -3.83 -9.23 -9.15
N GLN A 36 -4.02 -10.23 -8.29
CA GLN A 36 -4.58 -10.01 -6.96
C GLN A 36 -3.48 -9.57 -6.00
N TYR A 37 -3.74 -8.51 -5.24
CA TYR A 37 -2.84 -8.01 -4.20
C TYR A 37 -3.50 -8.07 -2.83
N VAL A 38 -2.85 -8.74 -1.87
CA VAL A 38 -3.31 -8.83 -0.49
C VAL A 38 -2.27 -8.16 0.42
N PRO A 39 -2.57 -7.00 1.03
CA PRO A 39 -1.61 -6.27 1.83
C PRO A 39 -1.37 -6.94 3.18
N PHE A 40 -0.13 -6.87 3.69
CA PHE A 40 0.23 -7.45 4.99
C PHE A 40 1.03 -6.51 5.91
N GLU A 41 1.66 -5.48 5.33
CA GLU A 41 2.32 -4.38 6.03
C GLU A 41 2.14 -3.08 5.24
N VAL A 42 2.15 -1.96 5.94
CA VAL A 42 2.04 -0.63 5.34
C VAL A 42 3.04 0.34 5.96
N SER A 43 3.57 1.24 5.13
CA SER A 43 4.31 2.44 5.54
C SER A 43 3.61 3.64 4.95
N THR A 44 3.50 4.72 5.73
CA THR A 44 2.76 5.93 5.33
C THR A 44 3.65 7.15 5.36
N GLN A 45 3.29 8.17 4.59
CA GLN A 45 3.97 9.46 4.58
C GLN A 45 2.95 10.58 4.42
N VAL A 46 2.96 11.53 5.35
CA VAL A 46 2.09 12.72 5.29
C VAL A 46 2.68 13.75 4.33
N VAL A 47 1.86 14.22 3.39
CA VAL A 47 2.14 15.28 2.41
C VAL A 47 0.92 16.22 2.33
N ALA A 48 0.59 16.80 1.17
CA ALA A 48 -0.72 17.39 0.91
C ALA A 48 -1.79 16.29 0.69
N GLY A 49 -1.97 15.44 1.70
CA GLY A 49 -2.64 14.14 1.63
C GLY A 49 -1.76 13.08 2.31
N THR A 50 -1.95 11.82 1.95
CA THR A 50 -1.14 10.72 2.51
C THR A 50 -0.71 9.76 1.40
N ASN A 51 0.60 9.53 1.29
CA ASN A 51 1.14 8.44 0.50
C ASN A 51 1.18 7.17 1.35
N TYR A 52 0.85 6.04 0.73
CA TYR A 52 0.90 4.71 1.31
C TYR A 52 1.79 3.80 0.47
N ARG A 53 2.56 2.94 1.14
CA ARG A 53 3.31 1.83 0.57
C ARG A 53 2.84 0.55 1.22
N PHE A 54 2.03 -0.22 0.52
CA PHE A 54 1.57 -1.52 0.97
C PHE A 54 2.48 -2.60 0.44
N LYS A 55 3.07 -3.40 1.32
CA LYS A 55 3.64 -4.68 0.90
C LYS A 55 2.50 -5.68 0.75
N CYS A 56 2.41 -6.28 -0.42
CA CYS A 56 1.34 -7.17 -0.80
C CYS A 56 1.89 -8.52 -1.24
N LYS A 57 1.20 -9.58 -0.86
CA LYS A 57 1.29 -10.86 -1.58
C LYS A 57 0.58 -10.68 -2.92
N SER A 58 1.25 -10.99 -4.01
CA SER A 58 0.70 -10.93 -5.36
C SER A 58 0.34 -12.32 -5.86
N THR A 59 -0.77 -12.46 -6.58
CA THR A 59 -1.17 -13.70 -7.24
C THR A 59 -1.65 -13.41 -8.65
N VAL A 60 -0.95 -13.96 -9.64
CA VAL A 60 -1.34 -13.86 -11.05
C VAL A 60 -2.39 -14.93 -11.34
N PRO A 61 -3.58 -14.57 -11.87
CA PRO A 61 -4.70 -15.48 -12.05
C PRO A 61 -4.54 -16.35 -13.32
N LEU A 62 -3.59 -17.28 -13.30
CA LEU A 62 -3.38 -18.28 -14.34
C LEU A 62 -3.90 -19.66 -13.89
N ALA A 63 -4.09 -20.59 -14.84
CA ALA A 63 -4.49 -21.98 -14.53
C ALA A 63 -3.57 -22.66 -13.50
N LYS A 64 -2.29 -22.29 -13.53
CA LYS A 64 -1.34 -22.51 -12.44
C LYS A 64 -0.95 -21.14 -11.87
N PRO A 65 -1.47 -20.74 -10.70
CA PRO A 65 -1.19 -19.42 -10.12
C PRO A 65 0.30 -19.18 -9.93
N ILE A 66 0.74 -17.96 -10.19
CA ILE A 66 2.09 -17.49 -9.88
C ILE A 66 1.98 -16.57 -8.67
N HIS A 67 2.71 -16.88 -7.61
CA HIS A 67 2.76 -16.10 -6.39
C HIS A 67 4.05 -15.27 -6.35
N GLY A 68 3.95 -14.08 -5.76
CA GLY A 68 5.10 -13.23 -5.50
C GLY A 68 4.77 -12.17 -4.46
N GLU A 69 5.61 -11.14 -4.39
CA GLU A 69 5.38 -9.97 -3.58
C GLU A 69 5.51 -8.70 -4.42
N ALA A 70 4.82 -7.65 -4.00
CA ALA A 70 4.91 -6.34 -4.63
C ALA A 70 4.63 -5.25 -3.60
N VAL A 71 5.21 -4.08 -3.84
CA VAL A 71 4.82 -2.84 -3.17
C VAL A 71 3.78 -2.13 -4.04
N VAL A 72 2.56 -2.00 -3.52
CA VAL A 72 1.50 -1.19 -4.11
C VAL A 72 1.54 0.19 -3.45
N GLN A 73 1.80 1.21 -4.25
CA GLN A 73 1.82 2.61 -3.81
C GLN A 73 0.46 3.25 -4.10
N ILE A 74 -0.11 3.89 -3.09
CA ILE A 74 -1.41 4.57 -3.15
C ILE A 74 -1.24 5.99 -2.63
N PHE A 75 -1.95 6.94 -3.23
CA PHE A 75 -2.10 8.28 -2.69
C PHE A 75 -3.56 8.53 -2.33
N LYS A 76 -3.79 9.03 -1.11
CA LYS A 76 -5.08 9.52 -0.62
C LYS A 76 -5.05 11.04 -0.55
N SER A 77 -5.94 11.71 -1.28
CA SER A 77 -6.09 13.16 -1.24
C SER A 77 -6.69 13.63 0.09
N LEU A 78 -6.63 14.93 0.37
CA LEU A 78 -7.26 15.53 1.55
C LEU A 78 -8.79 15.39 1.54
N ASP A 79 -9.39 15.26 0.35
CA ASP A 79 -10.84 15.07 0.17
C ASP A 79 -11.25 13.59 0.31
N GLY A 80 -10.29 12.69 0.50
CA GLY A 80 -10.53 11.26 0.78
C GLY A 80 -10.52 10.35 -0.44
N ASP A 81 -10.19 10.85 -1.64
CA ASP A 81 -10.03 10.03 -2.84
C ASP A 81 -8.69 9.29 -2.83
N ALA A 82 -8.74 7.97 -2.92
CA ALA A 82 -7.55 7.11 -2.96
C ALA A 82 -7.38 6.44 -4.32
N HIS A 83 -6.15 6.44 -4.85
CA HIS A 83 -5.83 5.76 -6.11
C HIS A 83 -4.40 5.20 -6.11
N ILE A 84 -4.19 4.15 -6.89
CA ILE A 84 -2.87 3.53 -7.10
C ILE A 84 -1.99 4.50 -7.92
N THR A 85 -0.78 4.74 -7.45
CA THR A 85 0.22 5.55 -8.15
C THR A 85 1.32 4.71 -8.79
N SER A 86 1.62 3.53 -8.23
CA SER A 86 2.65 2.63 -8.75
C SER A 86 2.52 1.23 -8.15
N ILE A 87 2.97 0.22 -8.88
CA ILE A 87 3.12 -1.16 -8.39
C ILE A 87 4.52 -1.65 -8.78
N THR A 88 5.30 -2.09 -7.80
CA THR A 88 6.68 -2.55 -7.99
C THR A 88 6.85 -3.95 -7.39
N PRO A 89 7.16 -4.99 -8.18
CA PRO A 89 7.50 -6.32 -7.66
C PRO A 89 8.74 -6.27 -6.76
N ILE A 90 8.79 -7.12 -5.72
CA ILE A 90 9.93 -7.24 -4.77
C ILE A 90 10.33 -8.69 -4.52
#